data_AF-A0A5E7SQC8-F1
#
_entry.id   AF-A0A5E7SQC8-F1
#
_cell.length_a   1.000
_cell.length_b   1.000
_cell.length_c   1.000
_cell.angle_alpha   90.00
_cell.angle_beta   90.00
_cell.angle_gamma   90.00
#
_symmetry.space_group_name_H-M   'P 1'
#
loop_
_entity.id
_entity.type
_entity.pdbx_description
1 polymer ?
#
loop_
_entity_poly.entity_id
_entity_poly.type
_entity_poly.pdbx_seq_one_letter_code
_entity_poly.pdbx_strand_id
1 'polypeptide(L)'
;MTEELLSNSVAAQTLCELEPEKSVEQWMHWLQNNRNQSRRVPYRIPFERMAGGVFYRREELVSFIDWEKSRQLGALKLTGRAAEVMRAYGIGEKSGSATGRKLKVTAINPQVDEATGTPFVQFITSDPLMVYRLELDEAEAIIREMAEAVGVCKRSQQ
;
A
#
# COMPACT_ATOMS: atom_id res chain seq x y z
N MET A 1 24.60 12.30 1.36
CA MET A 1 25.29 11.00 1.17
C MET A 1 25.22 10.71 -0.32
N THR A 2 26.34 10.41 -0.97
CA THR A 2 26.43 10.18 -2.42
C THR A 2 25.52 9.03 -2.83
N GLU A 3 24.57 9.29 -3.72
CA GLU A 3 23.67 8.28 -4.30
C GLU A 3 24.50 7.26 -5.08
N GLU A 4 24.77 6.10 -4.48
CA GLU A 4 25.62 5.08 -5.09
C GLU A 4 24.81 4.30 -6.15
N LEU A 5 25.11 4.59 -7.42
CA LEU A 5 24.52 3.94 -8.57
C LEU A 5 25.32 2.69 -8.95
N LEU A 6 24.68 1.53 -8.81
CA LEU A 6 25.28 0.22 -9.00
C LEU A 6 25.04 -0.28 -10.42
N SER A 7 26.09 -0.77 -11.08
CA SER A 7 25.97 -1.41 -12.40
C SER A 7 25.20 -2.74 -12.30
N ASN A 8 24.79 -3.31 -13.43
CA ASN A 8 24.01 -4.55 -13.45
C ASN A 8 24.69 -5.72 -12.73
N SER A 9 26.00 -5.89 -12.91
CA SER A 9 26.76 -6.97 -12.27
C SER A 9 26.84 -6.77 -10.75
N VAL A 10 27.08 -5.54 -10.30
CA VAL A 10 27.14 -5.19 -8.88
C VAL A 10 25.76 -5.28 -8.23
N ALA A 11 24.70 -4.91 -8.93
CA ALA A 11 23.32 -5.08 -8.47
C ALA A 11 22.94 -6.55 -8.32
N ALA A 12 23.31 -7.42 -9.28
CA ALA A 12 23.07 -8.85 -9.18
C ALA A 12 23.84 -9.50 -8.01
N GLN A 13 25.08 -9.05 -7.78
CA GLN A 13 25.88 -9.50 -6.63
C GLN A 13 25.25 -9.04 -5.31
N THR A 14 24.80 -7.78 -5.24
CA THR A 14 24.10 -7.24 -4.07
C THR A 14 22.81 -8.01 -3.77
N LEU A 15 22.02 -8.35 -4.79
CA LEU A 15 20.80 -9.16 -4.61
C LEU A 15 21.13 -10.59 -4.14
N CYS A 16 22.21 -11.19 -4.65
CA CYS A 16 22.69 -12.50 -4.21
C CYS A 16 23.16 -12.48 -2.75
N GLU A 17 23.79 -11.39 -2.30
CA GLU A 17 24.18 -11.22 -0.88
C GLU A 17 22.96 -11.08 0.03
N LEU A 18 21.91 -10.39 -0.43
CA LEU A 18 20.67 -10.14 0.32
C LEU A 18 19.69 -11.33 0.34
N GLU A 19 19.70 -12.15 -0.71
CA GLU A 19 18.92 -13.40 -0.86
C GLU A 19 19.79 -14.47 -1.55
N PRO A 20 20.57 -15.26 -0.78
CA PRO A 20 21.53 -16.21 -1.32
C PRO A 20 20.91 -17.50 -1.89
N GLU A 21 19.57 -17.60 -1.90
CA GLU A 21 18.87 -18.73 -2.51
C GLU A 21 18.96 -18.75 -4.04
N LYS A 22 19.30 -17.60 -4.66
CA LYS A 22 19.53 -17.49 -6.11
C LYS A 22 20.98 -17.13 -6.39
N SER A 23 21.55 -17.73 -7.44
CA SER A 23 22.90 -17.39 -7.89
C SER A 23 22.94 -16.00 -8.55
N VAL A 24 24.13 -15.40 -8.60
CA VAL A 24 24.37 -14.12 -9.29
C VAL A 24 23.89 -14.17 -10.75
N GLU A 25 24.08 -15.29 -11.44
CA GLU A 25 23.65 -15.49 -12.83
C GLU A 25 22.12 -15.46 -12.98
N GLN A 26 21.41 -16.08 -12.02
CA GLN A 26 19.95 -16.05 -11.98
C GLN A 26 19.44 -14.64 -11.74
N TRP A 27 20.08 -13.88 -10.84
CA TRP A 27 19.75 -12.47 -10.60
C TRP A 27 20.05 -11.58 -11.81
N MET A 28 21.15 -11.82 -12.53
CA MET A 28 21.45 -11.10 -13.76
C MET A 28 20.37 -11.30 -14.83
N HIS A 29 19.93 -12.54 -15.04
CA HIS A 29 18.84 -12.84 -15.96
C HIS A 29 17.51 -12.24 -15.49
N TRP A 30 17.24 -12.24 -14.19
CA TRP A 30 16.07 -11.58 -13.62
C TRP A 30 16.09 -10.06 -13.88
N LEU A 31 17.21 -9.39 -13.64
CA LEU A 31 17.37 -7.94 -13.87
C LEU A 31 17.21 -7.56 -15.34
N GLN A 32 17.68 -8.40 -16.27
CA GLN A 32 17.41 -8.23 -17.70
C GLN A 32 15.90 -8.25 -18.00
N ASN A 33 15.17 -9.19 -17.40
CA ASN A 33 13.72 -9.27 -17.53
C ASN A 33 13.00 -8.08 -16.85
N ASN A 34 13.49 -7.63 -15.70
CA ASN A 34 13.00 -6.45 -14.99
C ASN A 34 13.10 -5.17 -15.82
N ARG A 35 14.05 -5.08 -16.77
CA ARG A 35 14.19 -3.93 -17.68
C ARG A 35 13.26 -3.99 -18.88
N ASN A 36 12.74 -5.17 -19.21
CA ASN A 36 11.89 -5.35 -20.38
C ASN A 36 10.49 -4.81 -20.07
N GLN A 37 10.14 -3.66 -20.67
CA GLN A 37 8.86 -2.99 -20.40
C GLN A 37 7.65 -3.74 -20.96
N SER A 38 7.84 -4.65 -21.92
CA SER A 38 6.75 -5.46 -22.46
C SER A 38 6.33 -6.62 -21.54
N ARG A 39 7.13 -6.95 -20.51
CA ARG A 39 6.80 -8.01 -19.54
C ARG A 39 6.04 -7.48 -18.34
N ARG A 40 4.95 -8.16 -17.98
CA ARG A 40 4.19 -7.89 -16.76
C ARG A 40 4.91 -8.53 -15.57
N VAL A 41 5.54 -7.70 -14.74
CA VAL A 41 6.19 -8.13 -13.49
C VAL A 41 5.42 -7.58 -12.30
N PRO A 42 5.30 -8.33 -11.18
CA PRO A 42 4.51 -7.87 -10.03
C PRO A 42 5.14 -6.69 -9.30
N TYR A 43 6.47 -6.58 -9.33
CA TYR A 43 7.23 -5.42 -8.86
C TYR A 43 8.38 -5.18 -9.83
N ARG A 44 8.60 -3.91 -10.19
CA ARG A 44 9.68 -3.51 -11.10
C ARG A 44 10.65 -2.62 -10.34
N ILE A 45 11.91 -3.06 -10.21
CA ILE A 45 12.95 -2.25 -9.58
C ILE A 45 13.24 -1.04 -10.50
N PRO A 46 13.13 0.20 -10.00
CA PRO A 46 13.53 1.39 -10.73
C PRO A 46 15.01 1.32 -11.17
N PHE A 47 15.30 1.83 -12.34
CA PHE A 47 16.67 1.89 -12.87
C PHE A 47 16.89 3.15 -13.69
N GLU A 48 18.15 3.58 -13.76
CA GLU A 48 18.58 4.74 -14.51
C GLU A 48 19.44 4.31 -15.71
N ARG A 49 19.29 5.02 -16.84
CA ARG A 49 20.12 4.80 -18.03
C ARG A 49 21.10 5.95 -18.17
N MET A 50 22.39 5.65 -18.14
CA MET A 50 23.46 6.64 -18.30
C MET A 50 24.56 6.08 -19.19
N ALA A 51 25.05 6.88 -20.15
CA ALA A 51 26.16 6.51 -21.04
C ALA A 51 26.05 5.10 -21.66
N GLY A 52 24.83 4.67 -22.02
CA GLY A 52 24.57 3.33 -22.59
C GLY A 52 24.50 2.18 -21.58
N GLY A 53 24.81 2.44 -20.30
CA GLY A 53 24.66 1.50 -19.18
C GLY A 53 23.33 1.62 -18.45
N VAL A 54 23.01 0.60 -17.65
CA VAL A 54 21.83 0.57 -16.78
C VAL A 54 22.29 0.41 -15.33
N PHE A 55 21.78 1.27 -14.46
CA PHE A 55 22.21 1.41 -13.07
C PHE A 55 21.02 1.33 -12.11
N TYR A 56 21.28 0.85 -10.89
CA TYR A 56 20.30 0.71 -9.82
C TYR A 56 20.78 1.44 -8.57
N ARG A 57 19.83 1.97 -7.80
CA ARG A 57 20.11 2.47 -6.46
C ARG A 57 20.11 1.30 -5.49
N ARG A 58 21.06 1.27 -4.55
CA ARG A 58 21.13 0.21 -3.53
C ARG A 58 19.83 0.09 -2.72
N GLU A 59 19.23 1.23 -2.36
CA GLU A 59 17.99 1.29 -1.56
C GLU A 59 16.81 0.59 -2.26
N GLU A 60 16.74 0.70 -3.59
CA GLU A 60 15.70 0.06 -4.40
C GLU A 60 15.90 -1.47 -4.48
N LEU A 61 17.16 -1.94 -4.49
CA LEU A 61 17.47 -3.36 -4.42
C LEU A 61 17.09 -3.97 -3.07
N VAL A 62 17.35 -3.25 -1.97
CA VAL A 62 16.95 -3.66 -0.61
C VAL A 62 15.43 -3.71 -0.50
N SER A 63 14.74 -2.64 -0.93
CA SER A 63 13.28 -2.55 -0.92
C SER A 63 12.63 -3.66 -1.75
N PHE A 64 13.23 -4.01 -2.88
CA PHE A 64 12.79 -5.14 -3.69
C PHE A 64 12.96 -6.48 -2.96
N ILE A 65 14.09 -6.72 -2.29
CA ILE A 65 14.30 -7.96 -1.52
C ILE A 65 13.33 -8.04 -0.34
N ASP A 66 13.04 -6.93 0.34
CA ASP A 66 12.04 -6.93 1.41
C ASP A 66 10.65 -7.24 0.87
N TRP A 67 10.30 -6.69 -0.30
CA TRP A 67 9.07 -7.05 -1.00
C TRP A 67 9.06 -8.51 -1.46
N GLU A 68 10.15 -9.02 -2.05
CA GLU A 68 10.26 -10.40 -2.55
C GLU A 68 10.23 -11.40 -1.41
N LYS A 69 10.90 -11.11 -0.29
CA LYS A 69 10.77 -11.85 0.97
C LYS A 69 9.33 -11.79 1.47
N SER A 70 8.66 -10.63 1.47
CA SER A 70 7.24 -10.55 1.88
C SER A 70 6.30 -11.35 0.96
N ARG A 71 6.63 -11.45 -0.34
CA ARG A 71 5.88 -12.20 -1.34
C ARG A 71 6.11 -13.71 -1.22
N GLN A 72 7.36 -14.13 -1.04
CA GLN A 72 7.74 -15.52 -0.78
C GLN A 72 7.18 -15.98 0.58
N LEU A 73 7.19 -15.07 1.56
CA LEU A 73 6.55 -15.20 2.87
C LEU A 73 5.06 -14.88 2.85
N GLY A 74 4.33 -15.20 1.79
CA GLY A 74 2.85 -15.17 1.74
C GLY A 74 2.13 -15.98 2.84
N ALA A 75 2.86 -16.43 3.87
CA ALA A 75 2.41 -17.18 5.04
C ALA A 75 3.01 -16.68 6.38
N LEU A 76 3.58 -15.47 6.52
CA LEU A 76 4.00 -14.96 7.84
C LEU A 76 3.03 -13.91 8.41
N LYS A 77 2.47 -14.22 9.59
CA LYS A 77 1.66 -13.29 10.40
C LYS A 77 2.49 -12.04 10.71
N LEU A 78 2.18 -10.93 10.03
CA LEU A 78 2.64 -9.60 10.43
C LEU A 78 2.13 -9.32 11.85
N THR A 79 3.03 -8.89 12.75
CA THR A 79 2.69 -8.51 14.13
C THR A 79 3.07 -7.04 14.38
N GLY A 80 2.33 -6.38 15.29
CA GLY A 80 2.57 -4.99 15.69
C GLY A 80 2.03 -3.93 14.73
N ARG A 81 2.50 -2.68 14.89
CA ARG A 81 1.96 -1.45 14.25
C ARG A 81 2.03 -1.44 12.72
N ALA A 82 3.02 -2.10 12.13
CA ALA A 82 3.13 -2.24 10.67
C ALA A 82 2.02 -3.12 10.10
N ALA A 83 1.59 -4.17 10.84
CA ALA A 83 0.46 -5.00 10.47
C ALA A 83 -0.86 -4.21 10.53
N GLU A 84 -1.01 -3.35 11.53
CA GLU A 84 -2.19 -2.49 11.71
C GLU A 84 -2.32 -1.47 10.57
N VAL A 85 -1.22 -0.81 10.18
CA VAL A 85 -1.22 0.16 9.08
C VAL A 85 -1.53 -0.51 7.75
N MET A 86 -0.86 -1.62 7.42
CA MET A 86 -1.13 -2.35 6.16
C MET A 86 -2.57 -2.87 6.11
N ARG A 87 -3.11 -3.32 7.26
CA ARG A 87 -4.51 -3.69 7.38
C ARG A 87 -5.41 -2.46 7.22
N ALA A 88 -5.12 -1.31 7.80
CA ALA A 88 -5.94 -0.09 7.65
C ALA A 88 -6.06 0.35 6.18
N TYR A 89 -4.98 0.27 5.41
CA TYR A 89 -5.01 0.56 3.96
C TYR A 89 -5.60 -0.58 3.11
N GLY A 90 -5.75 -1.78 3.67
CA GLY A 90 -6.30 -2.96 2.96
C GLY A 90 -5.37 -3.60 1.97
N ILE A 91 -4.08 -3.34 2.11
CA ILE A 91 -3.07 -3.93 1.27
C ILE A 91 -3.06 -5.45 1.54
N GLY A 92 -3.44 -6.24 0.53
CA GLY A 92 -3.62 -7.69 0.63
C GLY A 92 -5.08 -8.18 0.70
N GLU A 93 -6.06 -7.28 0.78
CA GLU A 93 -7.50 -7.63 0.73
C GLU A 93 -8.13 -7.31 -0.63
N LYS A 94 -9.19 -8.06 -1.01
CA LYS A 94 -9.83 -8.00 -2.34
C LYS A 94 -10.32 -6.60 -2.75
N SER A 95 -10.51 -5.68 -1.80
CA SER A 95 -11.06 -4.33 -1.98
C SER A 95 -10.11 -3.20 -1.57
N GLY A 96 -8.86 -3.51 -1.21
CA GLY A 96 -7.85 -2.54 -0.80
C GLY A 96 -6.83 -2.22 -1.89
N SER A 97 -6.22 -1.04 -1.78
CA SER A 97 -5.23 -0.52 -2.72
C SER A 97 -4.21 0.36 -2.01
N ALA A 98 -3.18 0.83 -2.73
CA ALA A 98 -2.19 1.77 -2.19
C ALA A 98 -2.80 3.11 -1.73
N THR A 99 -4.02 3.45 -2.17
CA THR A 99 -4.74 4.66 -1.75
C THR A 99 -5.79 4.40 -0.66
N GLY A 100 -5.79 3.19 -0.08
CA GLY A 100 -6.71 2.78 0.98
C GLY A 100 -7.75 1.76 0.53
N ARG A 101 -8.64 1.40 1.46
CA ARG A 101 -9.78 0.51 1.24
C ARG A 101 -10.98 1.28 0.71
N LYS A 102 -11.73 0.66 -0.19
CA LYS A 102 -13.05 1.18 -0.56
C LYS A 102 -13.99 1.11 0.65
N LEU A 103 -14.45 2.25 1.13
CA LEU A 103 -15.47 2.32 2.18
C LEU A 103 -16.79 1.74 1.66
N LYS A 104 -17.30 0.72 2.36
CA LYS A 104 -18.61 0.11 2.06
C LYS A 104 -19.57 0.39 3.21
N VAL A 105 -20.27 1.52 3.11
CA VAL A 105 -21.36 1.86 4.03
C VAL A 105 -22.61 1.10 3.60
N THR A 106 -23.21 0.38 4.55
CA THR A 106 -24.41 -0.44 4.33
C THR A 106 -25.66 0.30 4.78
N ALA A 107 -25.59 1.03 5.88
CA ALA A 107 -26.69 1.84 6.38
C ALA A 107 -26.18 3.01 7.23
N ILE A 108 -26.95 4.09 7.24
CA ILE A 108 -26.81 5.23 8.15
C ILE A 108 -28.22 5.51 8.68
N ASN A 109 -28.46 5.26 9.97
CA ASN A 109 -29.80 5.30 10.55
C ASN A 109 -29.84 6.23 11.77
N PRO A 110 -30.89 7.05 11.93
CA PRO A 110 -31.14 7.72 13.20
C PRO A 110 -31.61 6.69 14.24
N GLN A 111 -31.11 6.80 15.47
CA GLN A 111 -31.47 5.93 16.59
C GLN A 111 -31.62 6.76 17.86
N VAL A 112 -32.24 6.16 18.88
CA VAL A 112 -32.39 6.75 20.22
C VAL A 112 -31.91 5.72 21.23
N ASP A 113 -31.10 6.16 22.17
CA ASP A 113 -30.63 5.33 23.26
C ASP A 113 -31.79 5.01 24.22
N GLU A 114 -32.08 3.73 24.43
CA GLU A 114 -33.23 3.31 25.26
C GLU A 114 -33.07 3.67 26.74
N ALA A 115 -31.83 3.74 27.23
CA ALA A 115 -31.56 4.01 28.65
C ALA A 115 -31.57 5.50 28.97
N THR A 116 -31.11 6.34 28.04
CA THR A 116 -30.93 7.79 28.26
C THR A 116 -31.92 8.65 27.47
N GLY A 117 -32.60 8.11 26.47
CA GLY A 117 -33.46 8.85 25.54
C GLY A 117 -32.70 9.75 24.56
N THR A 118 -31.36 9.66 24.51
CA THR A 118 -30.53 10.56 23.71
C THR A 118 -30.46 10.09 22.25
N PRO A 119 -30.74 10.95 21.26
CA PRO A 119 -30.63 10.61 19.85
C PRO A 119 -29.18 10.49 19.40
N PHE A 120 -28.90 9.53 18.51
CA PHE A 120 -27.57 9.31 17.92
C PHE A 120 -27.70 8.80 16.48
N VAL A 121 -26.59 8.83 15.72
CA VAL A 121 -26.53 8.27 14.37
C VAL A 121 -25.82 6.92 14.41
N GLN A 122 -26.48 5.88 13.91
CA GLN A 122 -25.88 4.57 13.70
C GLN A 122 -25.28 4.50 12.29
N PHE A 123 -23.98 4.20 12.19
CA PHE A 123 -23.26 4.06 10.93
C PHE A 123 -22.74 2.63 10.78
N ILE A 124 -23.14 1.93 9.71
CA ILE A 124 -22.85 0.50 9.52
C ILE A 124 -21.95 0.30 8.29
N THR A 125 -20.80 -0.35 8.47
CA THR A 125 -19.93 -0.82 7.38
C THR A 125 -20.10 -2.31 7.16
N SER A 126 -19.85 -2.83 5.95
CA SER A 126 -19.95 -4.28 5.65
C SER A 126 -18.62 -5.01 5.47
N ASP A 127 -17.49 -4.30 5.42
CA ASP A 127 -16.19 -4.90 5.11
C ASP A 127 -15.03 -4.12 5.77
N PRO A 128 -14.71 -4.40 7.05
CA PRO A 128 -15.37 -5.36 7.95
C PRO A 128 -16.76 -4.90 8.40
N LEU A 129 -17.61 -5.85 8.85
CA LEU A 129 -18.88 -5.54 9.49
C LEU A 129 -18.63 -4.83 10.82
N MET A 130 -18.91 -3.54 10.87
CA MET A 130 -18.77 -2.72 12.08
C MET A 130 -19.98 -1.81 12.19
N VAL A 131 -20.43 -1.60 13.43
CA VAL A 131 -21.54 -0.71 13.76
C VAL A 131 -20.97 0.36 14.68
N TYR A 132 -21.04 1.61 14.23
CA TYR A 132 -20.59 2.76 14.97
C TYR A 132 -21.79 3.53 15.49
N ARG A 133 -21.65 4.05 16.70
CA ARG A 133 -22.52 5.06 17.28
C ARG A 133 -21.79 6.39 17.15
N LEU A 134 -22.41 7.35 16.49
CA LEU A 134 -21.93 8.72 16.38
C LEU A 134 -22.89 9.62 17.15
N GLU A 135 -22.35 10.45 18.02
CA GLU A 135 -23.11 11.56 18.59
C GLU A 135 -23.39 12.60 17.49
N LEU A 136 -24.40 13.45 17.70
CA LEU A 136 -24.88 14.34 16.63
C LEU A 136 -23.81 15.35 16.19
N ASP A 137 -23.03 15.88 17.13
CA ASP A 137 -21.92 16.80 16.88
C ASP A 137 -20.78 16.13 16.11
N GLU A 138 -20.45 14.88 16.44
CA GLU A 138 -19.47 14.08 15.69
C GLU A 138 -19.93 13.83 14.25
N ALA A 139 -21.20 13.49 14.06
CA ALA A 139 -21.78 13.28 12.73
C ALA A 139 -21.76 14.58 11.89
N GLU A 140 -22.11 15.72 12.49
CA GLU A 140 -22.05 17.03 11.83
C GLU A 140 -20.62 17.44 11.44
N ALA A 141 -19.64 17.16 12.29
CA ALA A 141 -18.23 17.43 11.98
C ALA A 141 -17.76 16.62 10.76
N ILE A 142 -18.07 15.31 10.72
CA ILE A 142 -17.73 14.44 9.59
C ILE A 142 -18.39 14.92 8.30
N ILE A 143 -19.67 15.32 8.35
CA ILE A 143 -20.40 15.84 7.18
C ILE A 143 -19.68 17.08 6.62
N ARG A 144 -19.25 17.99 7.49
CA ARG A 144 -18.59 19.23 7.09
C ARG A 144 -17.26 18.97 6.40
N GLU A 145 -16.39 18.18 7.03
CA GLU A 145 -15.06 17.86 6.48
C GLU A 145 -15.18 17.11 5.15
N MET A 146 -16.10 16.15 5.06
CA MET A 146 -16.31 15.39 3.83
C MET A 146 -16.85 16.26 2.70
N ALA A 147 -17.77 17.18 2.99
CA ALA A 147 -18.29 18.12 1.99
C ALA A 147 -17.18 19.06 1.46
N GLU A 148 -16.29 19.54 2.34
CA GLU A 148 -15.16 20.39 1.96
C GLU A 148 -14.18 19.63 1.04
N ALA A 149 -13.78 18.42 1.42
CA ALA A 149 -12.90 17.57 0.63
C ALA A 149 -13.49 17.25 -0.76
N VAL A 150 -14.79 16.92 -0.82
CA VAL A 150 -15.50 16.70 -2.09
C VAL A 150 -15.51 17.98 -2.94
N GLY A 151 -15.70 19.14 -2.32
CA GLY A 151 -15.65 20.43 -2.99
C GLY A 151 -14.31 20.71 -3.67
N VAL A 152 -13.19 20.41 -2.99
CA VAL A 152 -11.83 20.52 -3.55
C VAL A 152 -11.67 19.59 -4.77
N CYS A 153 -12.04 18.31 -4.63
CA CYS A 153 -11.93 17.33 -5.71
C CYS A 153 -12.74 17.74 -6.94
N LYS A 154 -13.98 18.21 -6.76
CA LYS A 154 -14.83 18.65 -7.88
C LYS A 154 -14.26 19.85 -8.64
N ARG A 155 -13.64 20.81 -7.95
CA ARG A 155 -13.00 21.97 -8.61
C ARG A 155 -11.80 21.56 -9.45
N SER A 156 -11.05 20.53 -9.03
CA SER A 156 -9.91 20.01 -9.81
C SER A 156 -10.29 19.21 -11.06
N GLN A 157 -11.59 18.90 -11.25
CA GLN A 157 -12.12 18.16 -12.39
C GLN A 157 -12.76 19.07 -13.45
N GLN A 158 -12.85 20.38 -13.21
CA GLN A 158 -13.29 21.41 -14.16
C GLN A 158 -12.09 22.01 -14.88
#